data_AF-A0A7Y3MWS6-F1
#
_entry.id   AF-A0A7Y3MWS6-F1
#
_cell.length_a   1.000
_cell.length_b   1.000
_cell.length_c   1.000
_cell.angle_alpha   90.00
_cell.angle_beta   90.00
_cell.angle_gamma   90.00
#
_symmetry.space_group_name_H-M   'P 1'
#
loop_
_entity.id
_entity.type
_entity.pdbx_description
1 polymer ?
#
loop_
_entity_poly.entity_id
_entity_poly.type
_entity_poly.pdbx_seq_one_letter_code
_entity_poly.pdbx_strand_id
1 'polypeptide(L)' 'MRPWTAHEAIVGYADRGDAATAKNILAIEADGDTVRFFVNDAEVASLSRSEVPVDGIYGFRVNHALNVHVSRLEVTPLQ' A
#
# COMPACT_ATOMS: atom_id res chain seq x y z
N MET A 1 -4.89 15.57 6.02
CA MET A 1 -3.90 14.82 5.21
C MET A 1 -2.64 14.66 6.04
N ARG A 2 -2.15 13.43 6.24
CA ARG A 2 -0.86 13.22 6.91
C ARG A 2 0.28 13.63 5.95
N PRO A 3 1.33 14.32 6.42
CA PRO A 3 2.45 14.65 5.56
C PRO A 3 3.13 13.37 5.07
N TRP A 4 3.67 13.43 3.85
CA TRP A 4 4.45 12.33 3.32
C TRP A 4 5.73 12.15 4.14
N THR A 5 6.09 10.90 4.42
CA THR A 5 7.35 10.52 5.03
C THR A 5 7.92 9.28 4.34
N ALA A 6 9.24 9.19 4.24
CA ALA A 6 9.91 7.99 3.76
C ALA A 6 9.75 6.85 4.78
N HIS A 7 9.78 5.59 4.31
CA HIS A 7 9.72 4.40 5.15
C HIS A 7 10.65 3.33 4.60
N GLU A 8 11.42 2.67 5.48
CA GLU A 8 12.44 1.67 5.10
C GLU A 8 11.85 0.42 4.42
N ALA A 9 10.61 0.08 4.77
CA ALA A 9 9.87 -1.01 4.13
C ALA A 9 9.58 -0.78 2.65
N ILE A 10 9.68 0.46 2.15
CA ILE A 10 9.38 0.78 0.75
C ILE A 10 10.64 0.64 -0.09
N VAL A 11 10.56 -0.23 -1.09
CA VAL A 11 11.59 -0.33 -2.12
C VAL A 11 11.40 0.80 -3.15
N GLY A 12 12.32 1.76 -3.16
CA GLY A 12 12.35 2.87 -4.12
C GLY A 12 12.95 2.49 -5.48
N TYR A 13 12.45 3.12 -6.54
CA TYR A 13 12.97 2.97 -7.91
C TYR A 13 14.28 3.75 -8.14
N ALA A 14 14.47 4.86 -7.43
CA ALA A 14 15.50 5.88 -7.72
C ALA A 14 16.94 5.36 -7.77
N ASP A 15 17.24 4.22 -7.15
CA ASP A 15 18.60 3.70 -7.01
C ASP A 15 18.94 2.54 -7.96
N ARG A 16 18.07 2.24 -8.96
CA ARG A 16 18.11 0.93 -9.64
C ARG A 16 18.39 0.95 -11.15
N GLY A 17 18.56 2.12 -11.77
CA GLY A 17 18.84 2.25 -13.21
C GLY A 17 17.64 1.97 -14.12
N ASP A 18 17.75 2.34 -15.40
CA ASP A 18 16.59 2.50 -16.32
C ASP A 18 15.79 1.21 -16.63
N ALA A 19 16.37 0.04 -16.40
CA ALA A 19 15.71 -1.26 -16.62
C ALA A 19 15.17 -1.91 -15.34
N ALA A 20 15.37 -1.29 -14.18
CA ALA A 20 14.96 -1.90 -12.93
C ALA A 20 13.45 -1.80 -12.70
N THR A 21 12.96 -2.71 -11.86
CA THR A 21 11.63 -2.62 -11.28
C THR A 21 11.76 -2.66 -9.77
N ALA A 22 10.90 -1.89 -9.10
CA ALA A 22 10.80 -1.87 -7.65
C ALA A 22 9.49 -2.58 -7.26
N LYS A 23 9.58 -3.87 -6.93
CA LYS A 23 8.42 -4.64 -6.46
C LYS A 23 8.15 -4.31 -5.00
N ASN A 24 6.91 -3.93 -4.70
CA ASN A 24 6.40 -3.83 -3.34
C ASN A 24 5.09 -4.64 -3.25
N ILE A 25 4.91 -5.36 -2.15
CA ILE A 25 3.64 -5.97 -1.78
C ILE A 25 2.93 -4.99 -0.86
N LEU A 26 1.72 -4.59 -1.25
CA LEU A 26 0.87 -3.71 -0.46
C LEU A 26 -0.29 -4.53 0.09
N ALA A 27 -0.53 -4.45 1.39
CA ALA A 27 -1.68 -5.08 2.03
C ALA A 27 -2.38 -4.11 2.97
N ILE A 28 -3.69 -4.28 3.09
CA ILE A 28 -4.54 -3.53 4.01
C ILE A 28 -5.41 -4.56 4.71
N GLU A 29 -5.39 -4.54 6.04
CA GLU A 29 -6.31 -5.32 6.86
C GLU A 29 -7.33 -4.36 7.46
N ALA A 30 -8.59 -4.53 7.08
CA ALA A 30 -9.70 -3.69 7.52
C ALA A 30 -10.56 -4.44 8.55
N ASP A 31 -10.09 -4.49 9.81
CA ASP A 31 -10.81 -5.09 10.93
C ASP A 31 -11.99 -4.19 11.39
N GLY A 32 -12.80 -4.66 12.34
CA GLY A 32 -13.99 -3.96 12.84
C GLY A 32 -13.69 -2.57 13.40
N ASP A 33 -12.59 -2.43 14.16
CA ASP A 33 -12.23 -1.16 14.82
C ASP A 33 -10.95 -0.53 14.26
N THR A 34 -10.09 -1.33 13.62
CA THR A 34 -8.73 -0.92 13.24
C THR A 34 -8.44 -1.26 11.79
N VAL A 35 -7.77 -0.35 11.09
CA VAL A 35 -7.24 -0.57 9.74
C VAL A 35 -5.73 -0.54 9.81
N ARG A 36 -5.08 -1.65 9.43
CA ARG A 36 -3.63 -1.78 9.38
C ARG A 36 -3.15 -1.76 7.92
N PHE A 37 -2.07 -1.03 7.67
CA PHE A 37 -1.46 -0.88 6.36
C PHE A 37 -0.08 -1.49 6.38
N PHE A 38 0.24 -2.27 5.36
CA PHE A 38 1.50 -2.97 5.25
C PHE A 38 2.18 -2.70 3.92
N VAL A 39 3.51 -2.64 3.97
CA VAL A 39 4.38 -2.69 2.80
C VAL A 39 5.43 -3.76 3.05
N ASN A 40 5.55 -4.74 2.16
CA ASN A 40 6.52 -5.83 2.27
C ASN A 40 6.49 -6.49 3.67
N ASP A 41 5.27 -6.82 4.12
CA ASP A 41 4.94 -7.45 5.42
C ASP A 41 5.23 -6.59 6.68
N ALA A 42 5.81 -5.39 6.53
CA ALA A 42 5.98 -4.45 7.63
C ALA A 42 4.75 -3.55 7.78
N GLU A 43 4.20 -3.46 9.00
CA GLU A 43 3.16 -2.49 9.32
C GLU A 43 3.73 -1.08 9.24
N VAL A 44 3.16 -0.24 8.36
CA VAL A 44 3.60 1.15 8.14
C VAL A 44 2.64 2.16 8.75
N ALA A 45 1.40 1.75 9.04
CA ALA A 45 0.41 2.57 9.74
C ALA A 45 -0.71 1.69 10.31
N SER A 46 -1.27 2.16 11.42
CA SER A 46 -2.51 1.65 12.01
C SER A 46 -3.40 2.83 12.39
N LEU A 47 -4.69 2.75 12.01
CA LEU A 47 -5.67 3.82 12.14
C LEU A 47 -6.99 3.27 12.67
N SER A 48 -7.75 4.09 13.39
CA SER A 48 -9.14 3.74 13.68
C SER A 48 -9.93 3.62 12.38
N ARG A 49 -10.85 2.66 12.30
CA ARG A 49 -11.75 2.52 11.15
C ARG A 49 -12.58 3.79 10.91
N SER A 50 -12.86 4.57 11.95
CA SER A 50 -13.54 5.88 11.82
C SER A 50 -12.72 6.94 11.07
N GLU A 51 -11.40 6.77 10.93
CA GLU A 51 -10.52 7.72 10.25
C GLU A 51 -10.35 7.42 8.75
N VAL A 52 -10.72 6.22 8.29
CA VAL A 52 -10.50 5.79 6.90
C VAL A 52 -11.72 5.05 6.34
N PRO A 53 -12.30 5.51 5.21
CA PRO A 53 -13.37 4.78 4.55
C PRO A 53 -12.80 3.55 3.83
N VAL A 54 -13.00 2.38 4.42
CA VAL A 54 -12.51 1.08 3.89
C VAL A 54 -13.63 0.19 3.35
N ASP A 55 -14.88 0.65 3.43
CA ASP A 55 -16.05 -0.06 2.90
C ASP A 55 -16.33 0.33 1.44
N GLY A 56 -16.47 -0.68 0.57
CA GLY A 56 -16.86 -0.50 -0.83
C GLY A 56 -15.78 -0.90 -1.83
N ILE A 57 -15.54 -0.03 -2.81
CA ILE A 57 -14.63 -0.32 -3.93
C ILE A 57 -13.19 -0.18 -3.45
N TYR A 58 -12.35 -1.18 -3.79
CA TYR A 58 -10.91 -1.13 -3.58
C TYR A 58 -10.17 -1.12 -4.93
N GLY A 59 -8.95 -0.57 -4.94
CA GLY A 59 -8.14 -0.48 -6.14
C GLY A 59 -6.91 0.41 -5.96
N PHE A 60 -6.28 0.78 -7.07
CA PHE A 60 -5.09 1.61 -7.07
C PHE A 60 -5.39 3.00 -7.62
N ARG A 61 -4.81 4.01 -6.96
CA ARG A 61 -4.61 5.34 -7.56
C ARG A 61 -3.14 5.48 -7.90
N VAL A 62 -2.84 5.57 -9.20
CA VAL A 62 -1.48 5.73 -9.70
C VAL A 62 -1.29 7.20 -10.10
N ASN A 63 -0.19 7.81 -9.69
CA ASN A 63 0.17 9.17 -10.09
C ASN A 63 0.75 9.18 -11.52
N HIS A 64 0.91 10.37 -12.12
CA HIS A 64 1.51 10.53 -13.44
C HIS A 64 2.99 10.10 -13.47
N ALA A 65 3.49 9.79 -14.68
CA ALA A 65 4.87 9.41 -14.95
C ALA A 65 5.37 8.11 -14.26
N LEU A 66 4.45 7.18 -13.99
CA LEU A 66 4.78 5.84 -13.48
C LEU A 66 4.48 4.78 -14.55
N ASN A 67 5.42 3.86 -14.75
CA ASN A 67 5.19 2.60 -15.45
C ASN A 67 4.95 1.51 -14.40
N VAL A 68 3.70 1.06 -14.24
CA VAL A 68 3.29 0.13 -13.19
C VAL A 68 2.79 -1.17 -13.80
N HIS A 69 3.30 -2.28 -13.28
CA HIS A 69 2.75 -3.60 -13.53
C HIS A 69 2.11 -4.15 -12.25
N VAL A 70 0.79 -4.38 -12.27
CA VAL A 70 0.05 -5.03 -11.18
C VAL A 70 0.00 -6.52 -11.46
N SER A 71 0.80 -7.29 -10.73
CA SER A 71 0.89 -8.75 -10.91
C SER A 71 -0.25 -9.52 -10.25
N ARG A 72 -0.85 -8.96 -9.18
CA ARG A 72 -1.96 -9.57 -8.43
C ARG A 72 -2.76 -8.48 -7.73
N LEU A 73 -4.08 -8.64 -7.72
CA LEU A 73 -5.02 -7.84 -6.94
C LEU A 73 -6.10 -8.77 -6.43
N GLU A 74 -6.29 -8.82 -5.12
CA GLU A 74 -7.27 -9.70 -4.48
C GLU A 74 -7.84 -9.08 -3.21
N VAL A 75 -8.97 -9.62 -2.77
CA VAL A 75 -9.59 -9.36 -1.48
C VAL A 75 -10.06 -10.68 -0.90
N THR A 76 -9.72 -10.92 0.37
CA THR A 76 -10.12 -12.13 1.10
C THR A 76 -10.65 -11.72 2.47
N PRO A 77 -11.55 -12.51 3.08
CA PRO A 77 -11.89 -12.33 4.49
C PRO A 77 -10.62 -12.38 5.35
N LEU A 78 -10.59 -11.58 6.43
CA LEU A 78 -9.59 -11.74 7.48
C LEU A 78 -9.79 -13.09 8.18
N GLN A 79 -8.70 -13.73 8.61
CA GLN A 79 -8.73 -14.99 9.35
C GLN A 79 -8.83 -14.78 10.85
#